data_AF-A0A1F7HC43-F1
#
_entry.id   AF-A0A1F7HC43-F1
#
_cell.length_a   1.000
_cell.length_b   1.000
_cell.length_c   1.000
_cell.angle_alpha   90.00
_cell.angle_beta   90.00
_cell.angle_gamma   90.00
#
_symmetry.space_group_name_H-M   'P 1'
#
loop_
_entity.id
_entity.type
_entity.pdbx_description
1 polymer ?
#
loop_
_entity_poly.entity_id
_entity_poly.type
_entity_poly.pdbx_seq_one_letter_code
_entity_poly.pdbx_strand_id
1 'polypeptide(L)'
;MAVIKSEFFLALNQVATERGISPQDVVESIKAAVLAAYKKDYMHIEAHEVEAKAEDETESNLEVKINEDSGEMHILQEGKDITPPGFGRIAAQTARQVILQQIREAEKKTIVKHYAGQVGTIIKGRIIRFEGRNVLFDIGKAEGLLPVEEQIRSENYRLNETLTVFIKEIREDHYGNSRIILSRTQNELVQLLFAKEVPEIASGTVKVFKLIREPGERTKIAVFSDQTGVDPVGACVGQKGVRVKAVTDELGGNEKIDIIQYNEDDSLFIREALSPATIHSLKLDNKNKHVQVLVEESQAPLAIGKGGVNVNLASRLTGYEIDIVQHEVEGKKADAKTEEKAEEKTEEKAKTVKVKGKGKVEEPEPAQSDEASEKEKLKEEAVDSAPEEAPSTEEVTAESANEDKHEEQK
;
A
#
# COMPACT_ATOMS: atom_id res chain seq x y z
N MET A 1 -21.10 43.18 37.41
CA MET A 1 -21.41 43.26 35.96
C MET A 1 -21.28 41.85 35.41
N ALA A 2 -22.25 41.35 34.66
CA ALA A 2 -22.04 40.11 33.92
C ALA A 2 -21.06 40.43 32.78
N VAL A 3 -19.93 39.74 32.72
CA VAL A 3 -19.07 39.80 31.53
C VAL A 3 -19.84 39.08 30.43
N ILE A 4 -20.47 39.86 29.55
CA ILE A 4 -21.08 39.36 28.32
C ILE A 4 -19.92 38.82 27.50
N LYS A 5 -19.71 37.51 27.52
CA LYS A 5 -18.72 36.88 26.66
C LYS A 5 -19.16 37.16 25.22
N SER A 6 -18.32 37.85 24.48
CA SER A 6 -18.50 38.22 23.07
C SER A 6 -19.03 37.09 22.20
N GLU A 7 -19.96 37.39 21.29
CA GLU A 7 -20.45 36.46 20.25
C GLU A 7 -19.29 35.86 19.45
N PHE A 8 -18.28 36.66 19.08
CA PHE A 8 -17.11 36.18 18.34
C PHE A 8 -16.28 35.19 19.18
N PHE A 9 -15.94 35.56 20.42
CA PHE A 9 -15.12 34.70 21.26
C PHE A 9 -15.89 33.46 21.75
N LEU A 10 -17.21 33.55 21.96
CA LEU A 10 -18.06 32.39 22.23
C LEU A 10 -18.11 31.43 21.05
N ALA A 11 -18.35 31.93 19.82
CA ALA A 11 -18.35 31.10 18.62
C ALA A 11 -16.98 30.46 18.37
N LEU A 12 -15.89 31.20 18.54
CA LEU A 12 -14.52 30.69 18.42
C LEU A 12 -14.24 29.60 19.46
N ASN A 13 -14.57 29.84 20.73
CA ASN A 13 -14.43 28.84 21.80
C ASN A 13 -15.26 27.58 21.51
N GLN A 14 -16.51 27.73 21.05
CA GLN A 14 -17.37 26.59 20.74
C GLN A 14 -16.74 25.75 19.62
N VAL A 15 -16.41 26.36 18.48
CA VAL A 15 -15.86 25.65 17.31
C VAL A 15 -14.50 25.01 17.64
N ALA A 16 -13.64 25.69 18.38
CA ALA A 16 -12.35 25.13 18.83
C ALA A 16 -12.55 23.95 19.78
N THR A 17 -13.41 24.09 20.80
CA THR A 17 -13.66 23.05 21.81
C THR A 17 -14.33 21.82 21.21
N GLU A 18 -15.33 21.97 20.34
CA GLU A 18 -15.98 20.87 19.62
C GLU A 18 -15.00 20.04 18.77
N ARG A 19 -13.88 20.65 18.35
CA ARG A 19 -12.84 20.02 17.51
C ARG A 19 -11.56 19.67 18.28
N GLY A 20 -11.55 19.85 19.60
CA GLY A 20 -10.41 19.50 20.46
C GLY A 20 -9.19 20.42 20.30
N ILE A 21 -9.41 21.67 19.86
CA ILE A 21 -8.38 22.70 19.66
C ILE A 21 -8.42 23.67 20.84
N SER A 22 -7.25 24.11 21.30
CA SER A 22 -7.16 25.21 22.26
C SER A 22 -7.55 26.53 21.56
N PRO A 23 -8.52 27.30 22.09
CA PRO A 23 -8.90 28.59 21.52
C PRO A 23 -7.75 29.61 21.50
N GLN A 24 -6.77 29.48 22.39
CA GLN A 24 -5.60 30.36 22.48
C GLN A 24 -4.68 30.16 21.26
N ASP A 25 -4.37 28.90 20.93
CA ASP A 25 -3.53 28.50 19.80
C ASP A 25 -4.12 29.02 18.46
N VAL A 26 -5.45 29.04 18.34
CA VAL A 26 -6.14 29.61 17.18
C VAL A 26 -5.99 31.13 17.12
N VAL A 27 -6.13 31.84 18.25
CA VAL A 27 -5.92 33.29 18.33
C VAL A 27 -4.47 33.66 17.98
N GLU A 28 -3.48 32.91 18.47
CA GLU A 28 -2.06 33.12 18.15
C GLU A 28 -1.78 32.87 16.66
N SER A 29 -2.33 31.78 16.11
CA SER A 29 -2.23 31.48 14.67
C SER A 29 -2.83 32.59 13.80
N ILE A 30 -3.98 33.16 14.20
CA ILE A 30 -4.60 34.29 13.50
C ILE A 30 -3.68 35.51 13.54
N LYS A 31 -3.14 35.87 14.72
CA LYS A 31 -2.22 37.02 14.85
C LYS A 31 -1.00 36.87 13.94
N ALA A 32 -0.35 35.70 13.94
CA ALA A 32 0.83 35.42 13.12
C ALA A 32 0.52 35.53 11.61
N ALA A 33 -0.60 34.98 11.17
CA ALA A 33 -1.01 35.02 9.76
C ALA A 33 -1.42 36.43 9.31
N VAL A 34 -2.08 37.22 10.16
CA VAL A 34 -2.45 38.61 9.86
C VAL A 34 -1.21 39.50 9.80
N LEU A 35 -0.22 39.29 10.68
CA LEU A 35 1.10 39.93 10.57
C LEU A 35 1.82 39.57 9.26
N ALA A 36 1.79 38.29 8.86
CA ALA A 36 2.40 37.84 7.60
C ALA A 36 1.71 38.45 6.37
N ALA A 37 0.37 38.53 6.37
CA ALA A 37 -0.40 39.19 5.32
C ALA A 37 -0.08 40.69 5.23
N TYR A 38 0.03 41.38 6.38
CA TYR A 38 0.42 42.79 6.42
C TYR A 38 1.83 43.04 5.87
N LYS A 39 2.83 42.26 6.32
CA LYS A 39 4.20 42.35 5.81
C LYS A 39 4.25 42.16 4.29
N LYS A 40 3.48 41.19 3.77
CA LYS A 40 3.39 40.92 2.34
C LYS A 40 2.76 42.07 1.55
N ASP A 41 1.61 42.57 1.99
CA ASP A 41 0.80 43.50 1.19
C ASP A 41 1.23 44.97 1.35
N TYR A 42 1.93 45.33 2.44
CA TYR A 42 2.29 46.74 2.73
C TYR A 42 3.81 46.98 2.86
N MET A 43 4.60 46.03 3.36
CA MET A 43 6.06 46.25 3.52
C MET A 43 6.88 45.89 2.27
N HIS A 44 6.32 45.14 1.32
CA HIS A 44 6.91 45.03 -0.04
C HIS A 44 6.70 46.28 -0.89
N ILE A 45 5.79 47.18 -0.54
CA ILE A 45 5.54 48.42 -1.29
C ILE A 45 6.65 49.45 -1.03
N GLU A 46 7.12 49.56 0.21
CA GLU A 46 8.20 50.50 0.59
C GLU A 46 9.56 50.14 -0.06
N ALA A 47 9.77 48.86 -0.39
CA ALA A 47 11.01 48.40 -1.02
C ALA A 47 11.22 48.88 -2.47
N HIS A 48 10.19 49.46 -3.13
CA HIS A 48 10.26 49.82 -4.55
C HIS A 48 10.49 51.31 -4.84
N GLU A 49 10.48 52.18 -3.81
CA GLU A 49 10.83 53.61 -3.94
C GLU A 49 12.18 54.01 -3.32
N VAL A 50 12.88 53.09 -2.63
CA VAL A 50 14.20 53.36 -2.02
C VAL A 50 15.21 52.28 -2.39
N GLU A 51 15.80 52.38 -3.58
CA GLU A 51 17.11 51.76 -3.80
C GLU A 51 18.15 52.39 -2.85
N ALA A 52 19.00 51.53 -2.28
CA ALA A 52 20.15 51.86 -1.44
C ALA A 52 19.86 52.47 -0.05
N LYS A 53 19.61 51.61 0.95
CA LYS A 53 20.62 51.22 1.97
C LYS A 53 20.08 50.24 3.03
N ALA A 54 21.02 49.59 3.72
CA ALA A 54 20.86 48.73 4.88
C ALA A 54 20.23 47.34 4.63
N GLU A 55 21.11 46.38 4.31
CA GLU A 55 21.18 45.19 5.15
C GLU A 55 21.41 45.68 6.59
N ASP A 56 20.43 45.60 7.48
CA ASP A 56 20.64 45.47 8.93
C ASP A 56 19.32 45.29 9.70
N GLU A 57 19.43 44.51 10.76
CA GLU A 57 18.43 44.08 11.72
C GLU A 57 17.50 45.20 12.23
N THR A 58 16.27 45.26 11.71
CA THR A 58 15.13 45.77 12.48
C THR A 58 13.93 44.85 12.32
N GLU A 59 13.79 43.90 13.25
CA GLU A 59 12.47 43.35 13.55
C GLU A 59 11.59 44.49 14.05
N SER A 60 10.79 45.07 13.15
CA SER A 60 9.77 46.03 13.53
C SER A 60 8.84 45.34 14.53
N ASN A 61 8.72 45.92 15.73
CA ASN A 61 7.86 45.46 16.83
C ASN A 61 6.38 45.60 16.45
N LEU A 62 5.95 44.72 15.54
CA LEU A 62 4.62 44.64 14.96
C LEU A 62 3.80 43.59 15.71
N GLU A 63 2.77 44.05 16.42
CA GLU A 63 1.84 43.19 17.15
C GLU A 63 0.45 43.27 16.53
N VAL A 64 -0.24 42.13 16.38
CA VAL A 64 -1.69 42.15 16.11
C VAL A 64 -2.45 42.03 17.43
N LYS A 65 -3.27 43.03 17.73
CA LYS A 65 -4.32 42.94 18.74
C LYS A 65 -5.64 42.61 18.07
N ILE A 66 -6.34 41.63 18.64
CA ILE A 66 -7.69 41.26 18.24
C ILE A 66 -8.62 41.80 19.33
N ASN A 67 -9.60 42.59 18.95
CA ASN A 67 -10.64 43.05 19.86
C ASN A 67 -11.53 41.85 20.22
N GLU A 68 -11.57 41.48 21.50
CA GLU A 68 -12.34 40.31 21.96
C GLU A 68 -13.85 40.48 21.70
N ASP A 69 -14.37 41.72 21.70
CA ASP A 69 -15.79 42.03 21.55
C ASP A 69 -16.25 42.06 20.08
N SER A 70 -15.50 42.70 19.19
CA SER A 70 -15.87 42.86 17.77
C SER A 70 -15.21 41.86 16.82
N GLY A 71 -14.13 41.19 17.25
CA GLY A 71 -13.26 40.40 16.38
C GLY A 71 -12.40 41.24 15.41
N GLU A 72 -12.44 42.57 15.51
CA GLU A 72 -11.62 43.47 14.70
C GLU A 72 -10.13 43.32 15.04
N MET A 73 -9.27 43.45 14.03
CA MET A 73 -7.85 43.16 14.13
C MET A 73 -7.04 44.39 13.77
N HIS A 74 -6.27 44.86 14.75
CA HIS A 74 -5.45 46.07 14.65
C HIS A 74 -3.97 45.71 14.73
N ILE A 75 -3.18 46.30 13.85
CA ILE A 75 -1.72 46.16 13.82
C ILE A 75 -1.11 47.36 14.54
N LEU A 76 -0.31 47.06 15.56
CA LEU A 76 0.41 48.05 16.33
C LEU A 76 1.89 48.02 15.98
N GLN A 77 2.49 49.20 15.78
CA GLN A 77 3.93 49.40 15.79
C GLN A 77 4.29 50.27 16.99
N GLU A 78 5.13 49.78 17.89
CA GLU A 78 5.49 50.47 19.14
C GLU A 78 4.27 50.94 19.96
N GLY A 79 3.17 50.18 19.89
CA GLY A 79 1.90 50.48 20.56
C GLY A 79 0.98 51.47 19.83
N LYS A 80 1.35 52.02 18.68
CA LYS A 80 0.50 52.88 17.84
C LYS A 80 -0.21 52.06 16.77
N ASP A 81 -1.50 52.27 16.58
CA ASP A 81 -2.26 51.64 15.50
C ASP A 81 -1.87 52.22 14.14
N ILE A 82 -1.38 51.33 13.27
CA ILE A 82 -0.95 51.62 11.90
C ILE A 82 -1.77 50.84 10.86
N THR A 83 -2.92 50.27 11.28
CA THR A 83 -3.78 49.46 10.42
C THR A 83 -4.26 50.26 9.19
N PRO A 84 -3.92 49.83 7.96
CA PRO A 84 -4.31 50.57 6.77
C PRO A 84 -5.83 50.61 6.56
N PRO A 85 -6.38 51.68 5.97
CA PRO A 85 -7.81 51.74 5.64
C PRO A 85 -8.24 50.54 4.77
N GLY A 86 -9.26 49.82 5.22
CA GLY A 86 -9.78 48.62 4.54
C GLY A 86 -9.03 47.32 4.85
N PHE A 87 -7.87 47.35 5.51
CA PHE A 87 -7.10 46.15 5.85
C PHE A 87 -7.87 45.17 6.73
N GLY A 88 -8.79 45.64 7.59
CA GLY A 88 -9.67 44.79 8.40
C GLY A 88 -10.43 43.72 7.60
N ARG A 89 -10.76 43.99 6.32
CA ARG A 89 -11.37 42.97 5.43
C ARG A 89 -10.37 41.85 5.08
N ILE A 90 -9.12 42.21 4.80
CA ILE A 90 -8.03 41.27 4.50
C ILE A 90 -7.74 40.45 5.75
N ALA A 91 -7.57 41.10 6.90
CA ALA A 91 -7.38 40.44 8.19
C ALA A 91 -8.50 39.43 8.52
N ALA A 92 -9.77 39.80 8.33
CA ALA A 92 -10.89 38.89 8.55
C ALA A 92 -10.92 37.69 7.57
N GLN A 93 -10.54 37.89 6.31
CA GLN A 93 -10.41 36.80 5.33
C GLN A 93 -9.26 35.85 5.68
N THR A 94 -8.10 36.39 6.05
CA THR A 94 -6.93 35.63 6.54
C THR A 94 -7.28 34.84 7.80
N ALA A 95 -7.90 35.47 8.80
CA ALA A 95 -8.35 34.81 10.02
C ALA A 95 -9.31 33.64 9.73
N ARG A 96 -10.28 33.83 8.83
CA ARG A 96 -11.19 32.76 8.40
C ARG A 96 -10.44 31.58 7.76
N GLN A 97 -9.44 31.85 6.94
CA GLN A 97 -8.62 30.80 6.31
C GLN A 97 -7.81 30.04 7.36
N VAL A 98 -7.20 30.73 8.32
CA VAL A 98 -6.42 30.14 9.42
C VAL A 98 -7.29 29.27 10.33
N ILE A 99 -8.47 29.75 10.71
CA ILE A 99 -9.44 28.97 11.52
C ILE A 99 -9.81 27.68 10.77
N LEU A 100 -10.14 27.77 9.48
CA LEU A 100 -10.47 26.60 8.67
C LEU A 100 -9.29 25.63 8.49
N GLN A 101 -8.06 26.14 8.43
CA GLN A 101 -6.86 25.32 8.39
C GLN A 101 -6.62 24.58 9.71
N GLN A 102 -6.64 25.29 10.84
CA GLN A 102 -6.50 24.70 12.18
C GLN A 102 -7.56 23.63 12.46
N ILE A 103 -8.82 23.86 12.05
CA ILE A 103 -9.88 22.84 12.13
C ILE A 103 -9.52 21.57 11.36
N ARG A 104 -9.07 21.71 10.10
CA ARG A 104 -8.67 20.56 9.26
C ARG A 104 -7.47 19.81 9.82
N GLU A 105 -6.49 20.52 10.37
CA GLU A 105 -5.29 19.93 10.98
C GLU A 105 -5.65 19.12 12.23
N ALA A 106 -6.54 19.63 13.08
CA ALA A 106 -7.04 18.92 14.27
C ALA A 106 -7.94 17.72 13.94
N GLU A 107 -8.84 17.86 12.95
CA GLU A 107 -9.63 16.74 12.41
C GLU A 107 -8.70 15.64 11.88
N LYS A 108 -7.70 16.01 11.07
CA LYS A 108 -6.70 15.10 10.51
C LYS A 108 -5.90 14.39 11.60
N LYS A 109 -5.40 15.10 12.61
CA LYS A 109 -4.66 14.52 13.74
C LYS A 109 -5.52 13.50 14.52
N THR A 110 -6.81 13.79 14.68
CA THR A 110 -7.79 12.89 15.32
C THR A 110 -8.05 11.64 14.47
N ILE A 111 -8.21 11.80 13.15
CA ILE A 111 -8.35 10.71 12.18
C ILE A 111 -7.12 9.80 12.18
N VAL A 112 -5.92 10.38 12.08
CA VAL A 112 -4.65 9.64 12.09
C VAL A 112 -4.51 8.83 13.38
N LYS A 113 -4.78 9.45 14.54
CA LYS A 113 -4.75 8.74 15.84
C LYS A 113 -5.75 7.58 15.90
N HIS A 114 -6.93 7.71 15.30
CA HIS A 114 -7.93 6.63 15.23
C HIS A 114 -7.43 5.45 14.40
N TYR A 115 -6.89 5.71 13.20
CA TYR A 115 -6.40 4.64 12.32
C TYR A 115 -5.02 4.09 12.71
N ALA A 116 -4.21 4.83 13.46
CA ALA A 116 -2.96 4.33 14.01
C ALA A 116 -3.18 3.08 14.90
N GLY A 117 -4.24 3.07 15.70
CA GLY A 117 -4.67 1.89 16.48
C GLY A 117 -5.37 0.80 15.65
N GLN A 118 -5.53 0.98 14.35
CA GLN A 118 -6.14 0.03 13.41
C GLN A 118 -5.17 -0.42 12.31
N VAL A 119 -3.91 0.04 12.32
CA VAL A 119 -2.85 -0.52 11.48
C VAL A 119 -2.69 -2.01 11.79
N GLY A 120 -2.54 -2.84 10.76
CA GLY A 120 -2.54 -4.30 10.90
C GLY A 120 -3.95 -4.93 10.95
N THR A 121 -5.02 -4.17 10.69
CA THR A 121 -6.40 -4.70 10.63
C THR A 121 -7.03 -4.57 9.24
N ILE A 122 -8.19 -5.18 9.05
CA ILE A 122 -8.98 -5.09 7.81
C ILE A 122 -10.19 -4.18 7.97
N ILE A 123 -10.52 -3.42 6.93
CA ILE A 123 -11.68 -2.54 6.87
C ILE A 123 -12.39 -2.69 5.51
N LYS A 124 -13.72 -2.57 5.48
CA LYS A 124 -14.45 -2.43 4.21
C LYS A 124 -14.41 -0.98 3.77
N GLY A 125 -13.84 -0.73 2.60
CA GLY A 125 -13.80 0.58 1.96
C GLY A 125 -14.53 0.57 0.63
N ARG A 126 -15.09 1.72 0.23
CA ARG A 126 -15.72 1.93 -1.08
C ARG A 126 -14.80 2.74 -1.99
N ILE A 127 -14.57 2.28 -3.21
CA ILE A 127 -13.75 3.01 -4.19
C ILE A 127 -14.48 4.29 -4.60
N ILE A 128 -13.84 5.44 -4.40
CA ILE A 128 -14.41 6.76 -4.71
C ILE A 128 -13.83 7.40 -5.97
N ARG A 129 -12.52 7.25 -6.20
CA ARG A 129 -11.79 7.86 -7.33
C ARG A 129 -10.46 7.17 -7.57
N PHE A 130 -9.86 7.47 -8.72
CA PHE A 130 -8.51 7.05 -9.08
C PHE A 130 -7.58 8.28 -9.12
N GLU A 131 -6.38 8.14 -8.56
CA GLU A 131 -5.31 9.14 -8.67
C GLU A 131 -4.19 8.56 -9.54
N GLY A 132 -4.30 8.80 -10.85
CA GLY A 132 -3.45 8.14 -11.85
C GLY A 132 -3.73 6.64 -11.89
N ARG A 133 -2.80 5.83 -11.35
CA ARG A 133 -2.96 4.38 -11.18
C ARG A 133 -3.29 3.96 -9.75
N ASN A 134 -3.28 4.88 -8.79
CA ASN A 134 -3.64 4.58 -7.41
C ASN A 134 -5.17 4.60 -7.25
N VAL A 135 -5.69 3.78 -6.34
CA VAL A 135 -7.14 3.72 -6.04
C VAL A 135 -7.39 4.38 -4.69
N LEU A 136 -8.37 5.28 -4.60
CA LEU A 136 -8.78 5.89 -3.33
C LEU A 136 -10.07 5.25 -2.83
N PHE A 137 -10.05 4.88 -1.56
CA PHE A 137 -11.15 4.27 -0.84
C PHE A 137 -11.69 5.23 0.21
N ASP A 138 -13.00 5.44 0.21
CA ASP A 138 -13.75 5.92 1.36
C ASP A 138 -13.81 4.79 2.40
N ILE A 139 -13.15 5.02 3.54
CA ILE A 139 -13.13 4.11 4.69
C ILE A 139 -13.97 4.67 5.86
N GLY A 140 -14.94 5.55 5.57
CA GLY A 140 -15.89 6.13 6.51
C GLY A 140 -15.44 7.47 7.07
N LYS A 141 -14.45 7.49 7.97
CA LYS A 141 -13.95 8.76 8.57
C LYS A 141 -12.85 9.46 7.75
N ALA A 142 -12.34 8.83 6.70
CA ALA A 142 -11.17 9.27 5.95
C ALA A 142 -11.13 8.65 4.56
N GLU A 143 -10.23 9.15 3.73
CA GLU A 143 -9.79 8.50 2.50
C GLU A 143 -8.54 7.65 2.78
N GLY A 144 -8.52 6.40 2.30
CA GLY A 144 -7.36 5.53 2.27
C GLY A 144 -6.83 5.35 0.85
N LEU A 145 -5.52 5.29 0.69
CA LEU A 145 -4.82 5.18 -0.58
C LEU A 145 -4.35 3.74 -0.80
N LEU A 146 -4.77 3.10 -1.88
CA LEU A 146 -4.26 1.80 -2.35
C LEU A 146 -3.26 2.03 -3.51
N PRO A 147 -1.95 2.10 -3.23
CA PRO A 147 -0.93 2.34 -4.25
C PRO A 147 -0.71 1.10 -5.15
N VAL A 148 -0.14 1.29 -6.34
CA VAL A 148 0.01 0.25 -7.37
C VAL A 148 0.76 -0.99 -6.88
N GLU A 149 1.74 -0.81 -6.00
CA GLU A 149 2.56 -1.89 -5.45
C GLU A 149 1.78 -2.80 -4.48
N GLU A 150 0.68 -2.27 -3.92
CA GLU A 150 -0.19 -2.95 -2.96
C GLU A 150 -1.51 -3.43 -3.59
N GLN A 151 -1.69 -3.22 -4.90
CA GLN A 151 -2.80 -3.71 -5.71
C GLN A 151 -2.57 -5.15 -6.20
N ILE A 152 -3.65 -5.93 -6.29
CA ILE A 152 -3.61 -7.23 -6.96
C ILE A 152 -3.71 -6.99 -8.48
N ARG A 153 -2.68 -7.40 -9.23
CA ARG A 153 -2.59 -7.17 -10.69
C ARG A 153 -3.70 -7.81 -11.53
N SER A 154 -4.32 -8.89 -11.04
CA SER A 154 -5.44 -9.59 -11.68
C SER A 154 -6.82 -9.10 -11.24
N GLU A 155 -6.88 -8.16 -10.28
CA GLU A 155 -8.12 -7.58 -9.75
C GLU A 155 -8.54 -6.35 -10.56
N ASN A 156 -9.85 -6.19 -10.79
CA ASN A 156 -10.40 -5.10 -11.58
C ASN A 156 -11.16 -4.13 -10.67
N TYR A 157 -10.47 -3.08 -10.21
CA TYR A 157 -11.06 -2.03 -9.37
C TYR A 157 -12.08 -1.17 -10.12
N ARG A 158 -13.30 -0.99 -9.58
CA ARG A 158 -14.36 -0.16 -10.18
C ARG A 158 -14.86 0.94 -9.24
N LEU A 159 -15.29 2.08 -9.79
CA LEU A 159 -15.91 3.15 -9.00
C LEU A 159 -17.17 2.65 -8.27
N ASN A 160 -17.33 3.08 -7.02
CA ASN A 160 -18.40 2.70 -6.08
C ASN A 160 -18.45 1.21 -5.67
N GLU A 161 -17.50 0.39 -6.11
CA GLU A 161 -17.32 -0.97 -5.61
C GLU A 161 -16.82 -0.94 -4.16
N THR A 162 -17.23 -1.91 -3.35
CA THR A 162 -16.83 -2.04 -1.94
C THR A 162 -16.01 -3.30 -1.75
N LEU A 163 -14.78 -3.16 -1.27
CA LEU A 163 -13.85 -4.27 -1.05
C LEU A 163 -13.30 -4.21 0.38
N THR A 164 -13.00 -5.38 0.96
CA THR A 164 -12.18 -5.43 2.19
C THR A 164 -10.71 -5.19 1.85
N VAL A 165 -10.10 -4.23 2.52
CA VAL A 165 -8.70 -3.82 2.38
C VAL A 165 -7.97 -3.94 3.72
N PHE A 166 -6.68 -4.20 3.68
CA PHE A 166 -5.81 -4.21 4.85
C PHE A 166 -5.24 -2.81 5.08
N ILE A 167 -5.23 -2.33 6.33
CA ILE A 167 -4.59 -1.07 6.71
C ILE A 167 -3.11 -1.37 6.96
N LYS A 168 -2.26 -1.11 5.97
CA LYS A 168 -0.85 -1.49 5.99
C LYS A 168 -0.03 -0.61 6.95
N GLU A 169 -0.15 0.70 6.78
CA GLU A 169 0.66 1.70 7.49
C GLU A 169 0.05 3.10 7.31
N ILE A 170 0.58 4.08 8.04
CA ILE A 170 0.31 5.51 7.80
C ILE A 170 1.65 6.14 7.43
N ARG A 171 1.73 6.75 6.23
CA ARG A 171 2.93 7.45 5.75
C ARG A 171 2.70 8.94 5.73
N GLU A 172 3.70 9.72 6.09
CA GLU A 172 3.67 11.18 5.94
C GLU A 172 4.38 11.57 4.65
N ASP A 173 3.81 12.51 3.89
CA ASP A 173 4.53 13.11 2.76
C ASP A 173 5.43 14.28 3.21
N HIS A 174 6.28 14.76 2.30
CA HIS A 174 7.24 15.84 2.55
C HIS A 174 6.60 17.17 3.03
N TYR A 175 5.28 17.30 2.93
CA TYR A 175 4.51 18.44 3.42
C TYR A 175 3.82 18.16 4.77
N GLY A 176 4.22 17.09 5.47
CA GLY A 176 3.65 16.66 6.76
C GLY A 176 2.26 16.03 6.64
N ASN A 177 1.80 15.66 5.44
CA ASN A 177 0.48 15.07 5.29
C ASN A 177 0.52 13.56 5.50
N SER A 178 0.06 13.11 6.66
CA SER A 178 -0.22 11.68 6.88
C SER A 178 -1.31 11.18 5.92
N ARG A 179 -1.05 10.04 5.26
CA ARG A 179 -1.94 9.28 4.36
C ARG A 179 -2.03 7.85 4.86
N ILE A 180 -3.24 7.30 4.89
CA ILE A 180 -3.50 5.91 5.30
C ILE A 180 -3.24 5.02 4.08
N ILE A 181 -2.22 4.17 4.16
CA ILE A 181 -1.85 3.25 3.08
C ILE A 181 -2.59 1.93 3.27
N LEU A 182 -3.33 1.55 2.24
CA LEU A 182 -4.11 0.32 2.15
C LEU A 182 -3.35 -0.73 1.35
N SER A 183 -3.74 -1.99 1.52
CA SER A 183 -3.23 -3.10 0.71
C SER A 183 -4.28 -4.17 0.41
N ARG A 184 -4.13 -4.79 -0.76
CA ARG A 184 -4.77 -6.05 -1.17
C ARG A 184 -3.77 -7.21 -1.27
N THR A 185 -2.47 -6.95 -1.27
CA THR A 185 -1.41 -7.96 -1.48
C THR A 185 -0.90 -8.63 -0.19
N GLN A 186 -1.00 -7.98 0.97
CA GLN A 186 -0.49 -8.52 2.25
C GLN A 186 -1.09 -9.90 2.62
N ASN A 187 -0.32 -10.72 3.35
CA ASN A 187 -0.72 -12.05 3.78
C ASN A 187 -1.80 -12.00 4.88
N GLU A 188 -1.67 -11.01 5.74
CA GLU A 188 -2.48 -10.69 6.91
C GLU A 188 -3.93 -10.43 6.51
N LEU A 189 -4.17 -9.86 5.31
CA LEU A 189 -5.52 -9.73 4.73
C LEU A 189 -6.24 -11.09 4.70
N VAL A 190 -5.57 -12.13 4.19
CA VAL A 190 -6.17 -13.47 4.08
C VAL A 190 -6.36 -14.10 5.45
N GLN A 191 -5.39 -13.94 6.36
CA GLN A 191 -5.50 -14.44 7.75
C GLN A 191 -6.69 -13.80 8.49
N LEU A 192 -6.86 -12.49 8.36
CA LEU A 192 -7.94 -11.73 9.02
C LEU A 192 -9.32 -12.00 8.38
N LEU A 193 -9.37 -12.24 7.06
CA LEU A 193 -10.60 -12.71 6.42
C LEU A 193 -11.00 -14.11 6.90
N PHE A 194 -10.04 -15.04 7.03
CA PHE A 194 -10.30 -16.35 7.64
C PHE A 194 -10.72 -16.25 9.10
N ALA A 195 -10.07 -15.42 9.92
CA ALA A 195 -10.46 -15.20 11.31
C ALA A 195 -11.88 -14.61 11.44
N LYS A 196 -12.34 -13.85 10.44
CA LYS A 196 -13.70 -13.30 10.39
C LYS A 196 -14.75 -14.34 9.95
N GLU A 197 -14.40 -15.22 9.02
CA GLU A 197 -15.33 -16.21 8.42
C GLU A 197 -15.38 -17.56 9.20
N VAL A 198 -14.31 -17.89 9.93
CA VAL A 198 -14.12 -19.18 10.62
C VAL A 198 -14.07 -18.94 12.14
N PRO A 199 -15.18 -19.15 12.89
CA PRO A 199 -15.22 -18.96 14.34
C PRO A 199 -14.16 -19.74 15.10
N GLU A 200 -13.75 -20.90 14.59
CA GLU A 200 -12.74 -21.77 15.19
C GLU A 200 -11.32 -21.17 15.09
N ILE A 201 -11.06 -20.30 14.09
CA ILE A 201 -9.82 -19.49 14.03
C ILE A 201 -9.93 -18.31 15.00
N ALA A 202 -11.08 -17.64 15.06
CA ALA A 202 -11.31 -16.53 16.00
C ALA A 202 -11.19 -16.95 17.48
N SER A 203 -11.59 -18.18 17.83
CA SER A 203 -11.44 -18.75 19.18
C SER A 203 -10.05 -19.28 19.48
N GLY A 204 -9.15 -19.35 18.48
CA GLY A 204 -7.83 -19.98 18.60
C GLY A 204 -7.86 -21.51 18.72
N THR A 205 -9.01 -22.14 18.45
CA THR A 205 -9.16 -23.61 18.39
C THR A 205 -8.43 -24.19 17.17
N VAL A 206 -8.56 -23.52 16.02
CA VAL A 206 -7.79 -23.78 14.81
C VAL A 206 -6.76 -22.66 14.66
N LYS A 207 -5.49 -23.04 14.51
CA LYS A 207 -4.37 -22.13 14.43
C LYS A 207 -3.77 -22.17 13.03
N VAL A 208 -3.50 -21.00 12.46
CA VAL A 208 -2.76 -20.90 11.19
C VAL A 208 -1.28 -21.11 11.51
N PHE A 209 -0.71 -22.22 11.03
CA PHE A 209 0.72 -22.52 11.19
C PHE A 209 1.55 -21.59 10.30
N LYS A 210 1.17 -21.47 9.02
CA LYS A 210 1.90 -20.68 8.02
C LYS A 210 0.99 -20.39 6.82
N LEU A 211 1.13 -19.19 6.25
CA LEU A 211 0.42 -18.78 5.04
C LEU A 211 1.44 -18.28 4.02
N ILE A 212 1.41 -18.82 2.80
CA ILE A 212 2.20 -18.33 1.67
C ILE A 212 1.26 -18.03 0.51
N ARG A 213 1.41 -16.85 -0.08
CA ARG A 213 0.51 -16.26 -1.07
C ARG A 213 1.27 -15.77 -2.30
N GLU A 214 0.64 -15.98 -3.45
CA GLU A 214 0.89 -15.28 -4.71
C GLU A 214 -0.39 -14.47 -5.01
N PRO A 215 -0.44 -13.16 -4.66
CA PRO A 215 -1.70 -12.40 -4.62
C PRO A 215 -2.45 -12.39 -5.95
N GLY A 216 -3.72 -12.77 -5.93
CA GLY A 216 -4.58 -12.84 -7.11
C GLY A 216 -4.38 -14.06 -8.01
N GLU A 217 -3.49 -15.00 -7.65
CA GLU A 217 -3.37 -16.31 -8.32
C GLU A 217 -3.64 -17.47 -7.35
N ARG A 218 -2.85 -17.63 -6.27
CA ARG A 218 -2.95 -18.80 -5.39
C ARG A 218 -2.39 -18.54 -3.99
N THR A 219 -3.08 -19.02 -2.97
CA THR A 219 -2.62 -19.04 -1.56
C THR A 219 -2.62 -20.46 -1.03
N LYS A 220 -1.57 -20.83 -0.29
CA LYS A 220 -1.56 -22.04 0.53
C LYS A 220 -1.55 -21.64 2.01
N ILE A 221 -2.51 -22.15 2.77
CA ILE A 221 -2.63 -21.93 4.22
C ILE A 221 -2.53 -23.27 4.94
N ALA A 222 -1.51 -23.42 5.77
CA ALA A 222 -1.32 -24.57 6.64
C ALA A 222 -2.00 -24.30 7.98
N VAL A 223 -2.91 -25.19 8.41
CA VAL A 223 -3.70 -25.07 9.64
C VAL A 223 -3.51 -26.30 10.54
N PHE A 224 -3.59 -26.09 11.85
CA PHE A 224 -3.59 -27.18 12.85
C PHE A 224 -4.61 -26.92 13.96
N SER A 225 -4.93 -27.98 14.71
CA SER A 225 -5.74 -27.93 15.93
C SER A 225 -5.05 -28.81 16.96
N ASP A 226 -4.98 -28.34 18.21
CA ASP A 226 -4.58 -29.15 19.37
C ASP A 226 -5.80 -29.84 20.05
N GLN A 227 -7.02 -29.46 19.66
CA GLN A 227 -8.26 -30.01 20.22
C GLN A 227 -8.67 -31.29 19.51
N THR A 228 -8.72 -32.39 20.27
CA THR A 228 -9.18 -33.70 19.80
C THR A 228 -10.61 -33.65 19.29
N GLY A 229 -10.85 -34.16 18.08
CA GLY A 229 -12.18 -34.17 17.45
C GLY A 229 -12.52 -32.93 16.64
N VAL A 230 -11.61 -31.93 16.56
CA VAL A 230 -11.74 -30.80 15.64
C VAL A 230 -10.88 -31.07 14.40
N ASP A 231 -11.52 -31.10 13.23
CA ASP A 231 -10.84 -31.09 11.93
C ASP A 231 -10.52 -29.62 11.52
N PRO A 232 -9.24 -29.21 11.49
CA PRO A 232 -8.87 -27.84 11.17
C PRO A 232 -9.11 -27.50 9.68
N VAL A 233 -9.04 -28.47 8.77
CA VAL A 233 -9.30 -28.25 7.34
C VAL A 233 -10.79 -28.13 7.10
N GLY A 234 -11.58 -29.07 7.62
CA GLY A 234 -13.05 -29.05 7.54
C GLY A 234 -13.67 -27.80 8.14
N ALA A 235 -13.14 -27.29 9.25
CA ALA A 235 -13.55 -26.02 9.85
C ALA A 235 -13.32 -24.83 8.90
N CYS A 236 -12.16 -24.74 8.26
CA CYS A 236 -11.83 -23.62 7.37
C CYS A 236 -12.55 -23.69 6.01
N VAL A 237 -12.75 -24.90 5.48
CA VAL A 237 -13.46 -25.14 4.21
C VAL A 237 -14.98 -24.92 4.40
N GLY A 238 -15.54 -25.41 5.50
CA GLY A 238 -16.98 -25.41 5.76
C GLY A 238 -17.76 -26.37 4.85
N GLN A 239 -19.08 -26.48 5.08
CA GLN A 239 -19.94 -27.35 4.27
C GLN A 239 -19.83 -26.99 2.78
N LYS A 240 -19.44 -27.96 1.93
CA LYS A 240 -19.27 -27.79 0.48
C LYS A 240 -18.34 -26.62 0.07
N GLY A 241 -17.40 -26.22 0.94
CA GLY A 241 -16.47 -25.13 0.63
C GLY A 241 -17.04 -23.71 0.79
N VAL A 242 -18.19 -23.54 1.46
CA VAL A 242 -18.86 -22.22 1.58
C VAL A 242 -17.97 -21.16 2.25
N ARG A 243 -17.25 -21.52 3.33
CA ARG A 243 -16.40 -20.56 4.08
C ARG A 243 -15.17 -20.13 3.27
N VAL A 244 -14.41 -21.09 2.74
CA VAL A 244 -13.25 -20.79 1.87
C VAL A 244 -13.67 -20.01 0.62
N LYS A 245 -14.85 -20.30 0.06
CA LYS A 245 -15.40 -19.54 -1.06
C LYS A 245 -15.73 -18.10 -0.67
N ALA A 246 -16.35 -17.84 0.48
CA ALA A 246 -16.62 -16.48 0.93
C ALA A 246 -15.34 -15.63 1.06
N VAL A 247 -14.25 -16.22 1.58
CA VAL A 247 -12.93 -15.56 1.60
C VAL A 247 -12.39 -15.33 0.18
N THR A 248 -12.52 -16.32 -0.71
CA THR A 248 -12.09 -16.23 -2.12
C THR A 248 -12.84 -15.14 -2.89
N ASP A 249 -14.15 -15.03 -2.70
CA ASP A 249 -15.00 -14.02 -3.33
C ASP A 249 -14.62 -12.60 -2.85
N GLU A 250 -14.29 -12.42 -1.56
CA GLU A 250 -13.76 -11.15 -1.01
C GLU A 250 -12.31 -10.84 -1.47
N LEU A 251 -11.58 -11.83 -2.00
CA LEU A 251 -10.30 -11.68 -2.72
C LEU A 251 -10.48 -11.51 -4.25
N GLY A 252 -11.69 -11.18 -4.71
CA GLY A 252 -11.98 -10.95 -6.13
C GLY A 252 -12.26 -12.23 -6.93
N GLY A 253 -12.50 -13.36 -6.28
CA GLY A 253 -12.95 -14.62 -6.87
C GLY A 253 -11.88 -15.43 -7.62
N ASN A 254 -10.79 -14.81 -8.04
CA ASN A 254 -9.76 -15.42 -8.90
C ASN A 254 -8.63 -16.13 -8.13
N GLU A 255 -8.38 -15.74 -6.88
CA GLU A 255 -7.28 -16.30 -6.07
C GLU A 255 -7.67 -17.67 -5.51
N LYS A 256 -6.97 -18.73 -5.93
CA LYS A 256 -7.27 -20.10 -5.46
C LYS A 256 -6.64 -20.35 -4.09
N ILE A 257 -7.45 -20.60 -3.07
CA ILE A 257 -6.98 -20.91 -1.72
C ILE A 257 -6.96 -22.43 -1.50
N ASP A 258 -5.77 -22.99 -1.26
CA ASP A 258 -5.60 -24.35 -0.75
C ASP A 258 -5.44 -24.30 0.77
N ILE A 259 -6.34 -24.96 1.51
CA ILE A 259 -6.21 -25.18 2.95
C ILE A 259 -5.65 -26.59 3.15
N ILE A 260 -4.54 -26.71 3.89
CA ILE A 260 -3.89 -28.00 4.15
C ILE A 260 -3.68 -28.20 5.65
N GLN A 261 -3.67 -29.46 6.09
CA GLN A 261 -3.33 -29.80 7.47
C GLN A 261 -1.81 -29.77 7.67
N TYR A 262 -1.34 -28.99 8.64
CA TYR A 262 0.04 -29.07 9.09
C TYR A 262 0.28 -30.41 9.81
N ASN A 263 1.43 -31.03 9.54
CA ASN A 263 1.89 -32.26 10.16
C ASN A 263 3.37 -32.10 10.53
N GLU A 264 3.79 -32.72 11.64
CA GLU A 264 5.20 -32.73 12.08
C GLU A 264 6.08 -33.65 11.22
N ASP A 265 5.49 -34.66 10.56
CA ASP A 265 6.19 -35.46 9.55
C ASP A 265 6.30 -34.66 8.25
N ASP A 266 7.53 -34.20 7.95
CA ASP A 266 7.89 -33.49 6.72
C ASP A 266 7.40 -34.24 5.45
N SER A 267 7.39 -35.58 5.45
CA SER A 267 6.92 -36.40 4.32
C SER A 267 5.44 -36.21 4.04
N LEU A 268 4.63 -36.18 5.10
CA LEU A 268 3.19 -35.96 5.02
C LEU A 268 2.91 -34.50 4.69
N PHE A 269 3.60 -33.56 5.34
CA PHE A 269 3.38 -32.13 5.13
C PHE A 269 3.77 -31.69 3.71
N ILE A 270 4.85 -32.21 3.13
CA ILE A 270 5.22 -31.98 1.72
C ILE A 270 4.20 -32.61 0.76
N ARG A 271 3.67 -33.80 1.08
CA ARG A 271 2.61 -34.44 0.29
C ARG A 271 1.35 -33.57 0.24
N GLU A 272 0.88 -33.09 1.38
CA GLU A 272 -0.27 -32.19 1.48
C GLU A 272 0.01 -30.82 0.81
N ALA A 273 1.21 -30.26 0.98
CA ALA A 273 1.57 -28.96 0.39
C ALA A 273 1.51 -28.94 -1.14
N LEU A 274 1.77 -30.08 -1.80
CA LEU A 274 1.70 -30.21 -3.27
C LEU A 274 0.30 -30.52 -3.82
N SER A 275 -0.69 -30.73 -2.94
CA SER A 275 -2.12 -30.85 -3.29
C SER A 275 -2.55 -29.74 -4.27
N PRO A 276 -3.33 -30.06 -5.33
CA PRO A 276 -4.09 -31.28 -5.57
C PRO A 276 -3.34 -32.43 -6.27
N ALA A 277 -2.03 -32.31 -6.53
CA ALA A 277 -1.30 -33.34 -7.27
C ALA A 277 -1.07 -34.61 -6.44
N THR A 278 -1.33 -35.79 -7.01
CA THR A 278 -1.03 -37.06 -6.34
C THR A 278 0.42 -37.47 -6.54
N ILE A 279 1.07 -37.85 -5.43
CA ILE A 279 2.49 -38.18 -5.38
C ILE A 279 2.69 -39.69 -5.28
N HIS A 280 3.53 -40.23 -6.16
CA HIS A 280 3.89 -41.64 -6.17
C HIS A 280 4.88 -41.96 -5.06
N SER A 281 6.04 -41.29 -5.03
CA SER A 281 7.04 -41.43 -3.97
C SER A 281 7.81 -40.14 -3.72
N LEU A 282 8.50 -40.07 -2.58
CA LEU A 282 9.29 -38.91 -2.16
C LEU A 282 10.62 -39.40 -1.57
N LYS A 283 11.71 -38.71 -1.88
CA LYS A 283 13.06 -38.94 -1.34
C LYS A 283 13.52 -37.67 -0.65
N LEU A 284 13.60 -37.71 0.67
CA LEU A 284 13.96 -36.56 1.52
C LEU A 284 15.45 -36.54 1.83
N ASP A 285 16.06 -35.36 1.69
CA ASP A 285 17.33 -35.00 2.30
C ASP A 285 17.10 -33.92 3.35
N ASN A 286 16.93 -34.36 4.59
CA ASN A 286 16.68 -33.49 5.73
C ASN A 286 17.88 -32.60 6.10
N LYS A 287 19.10 -32.90 5.64
CA LYS A 287 20.29 -32.08 5.92
C LYS A 287 20.35 -30.86 5.01
N ASN A 288 20.07 -31.06 3.73
CA ASN A 288 20.09 -29.99 2.73
C ASN A 288 18.73 -29.32 2.53
N LYS A 289 17.69 -29.72 3.30
CA LYS A 289 16.28 -29.35 3.11
C LYS A 289 15.88 -29.46 1.64
N HIS A 290 16.20 -30.60 1.03
CA HIS A 290 15.89 -30.92 -0.36
C HIS A 290 14.97 -32.14 -0.43
N VAL A 291 14.06 -32.17 -1.40
CA VAL A 291 13.20 -33.32 -1.66
C VAL A 291 13.05 -33.57 -3.16
N GLN A 292 13.23 -34.82 -3.58
CA GLN A 292 12.83 -35.28 -4.90
C GLN A 292 11.45 -35.93 -4.81
N VAL A 293 10.49 -35.41 -5.57
CA VAL A 293 9.11 -35.88 -5.58
C VAL A 293 8.82 -36.55 -6.91
N LEU A 294 8.55 -37.84 -6.88
CA LEU A 294 8.22 -38.64 -8.05
C LEU A 294 6.70 -38.60 -8.28
N VAL A 295 6.30 -38.15 -9.47
CA VAL A 295 4.91 -38.06 -9.90
C VAL A 295 4.72 -38.76 -11.24
N GLU A 296 3.51 -39.21 -11.52
CA GLU A 296 3.14 -39.63 -12.86
C GLU A 296 3.20 -38.44 -13.83
N GLU A 297 3.47 -38.71 -15.11
CA GLU A 297 3.43 -37.68 -16.17
C GLU A 297 2.11 -36.90 -16.19
N SER A 298 0.99 -37.57 -15.88
CA SER A 298 -0.36 -36.99 -15.76
C SER A 298 -0.50 -35.96 -14.63
N GLN A 299 0.27 -36.11 -13.55
CA GLN A 299 0.20 -35.29 -12.33
C GLN A 299 1.22 -34.15 -12.32
N ALA A 300 2.30 -34.25 -13.09
CA ALA A 300 3.35 -33.23 -13.13
C ALA A 300 2.84 -31.80 -13.44
N PRO A 301 1.89 -31.56 -14.37
CA PRO A 301 1.34 -30.23 -14.60
C PRO A 301 0.61 -29.65 -13.38
N LEU A 302 -0.03 -30.48 -12.57
CA LEU A 302 -0.69 -30.08 -11.32
C LEU A 302 0.34 -29.80 -10.22
N ALA A 303 1.36 -30.66 -10.10
CA ALA A 303 2.40 -30.54 -9.08
C ALA A 303 3.22 -29.25 -9.27
N ILE A 304 3.65 -28.98 -10.51
CA ILE A 304 4.38 -27.76 -10.89
C ILE A 304 3.45 -26.54 -10.82
N GLY A 305 2.25 -26.64 -11.41
CA GLY A 305 1.32 -25.54 -11.60
C GLY A 305 1.76 -24.56 -12.70
N LYS A 306 0.85 -23.67 -13.10
CA LYS A 306 1.14 -22.59 -14.07
C LYS A 306 2.36 -21.79 -13.58
N GLY A 307 3.38 -21.66 -14.42
CA GLY A 307 4.60 -20.92 -14.09
C GLY A 307 5.42 -21.45 -12.89
N GLY A 308 5.14 -22.67 -12.41
CA GLY A 308 5.78 -23.20 -11.19
C GLY A 308 5.17 -22.70 -9.88
N VAL A 309 4.04 -21.98 -9.92
CA VAL A 309 3.43 -21.37 -8.71
C VAL A 309 3.09 -22.41 -7.65
N ASN A 310 2.59 -23.60 -8.00
CA ASN A 310 2.20 -24.59 -6.99
C ASN A 310 3.42 -25.17 -6.25
N VAL A 311 4.48 -25.54 -6.98
CA VAL A 311 5.73 -26.04 -6.38
C VAL A 311 6.48 -24.96 -5.60
N ASN A 312 6.49 -23.70 -6.08
CA ASN A 312 7.10 -22.58 -5.37
C ASN A 312 6.38 -22.26 -4.05
N LEU A 313 5.04 -22.26 -4.05
CA LEU A 313 4.25 -22.06 -2.82
C LEU A 313 4.45 -23.22 -1.84
N ALA A 314 4.45 -24.47 -2.33
CA ALA A 314 4.71 -25.65 -1.50
C ALA A 314 6.13 -25.59 -0.88
N SER A 315 7.14 -25.28 -1.67
CA SER A 315 8.53 -25.12 -1.24
C SER A 315 8.69 -24.03 -0.16
N ARG A 316 8.13 -22.84 -0.38
CA ARG A 316 8.13 -21.74 0.61
C ARG A 316 7.37 -22.12 1.89
N LEU A 317 6.31 -22.92 1.78
CA LEU A 317 5.48 -23.35 2.92
C LEU A 317 6.21 -24.37 3.79
N THR A 318 6.76 -25.43 3.19
CA THR A 318 7.47 -26.51 3.91
C THR A 318 8.90 -26.13 4.30
N GLY A 319 9.51 -25.16 3.60
CA GLY A 319 10.92 -24.80 3.77
C GLY A 319 11.89 -25.76 3.06
N TYR A 320 11.41 -26.59 2.15
CA TYR A 320 12.23 -27.51 1.36
C TYR A 320 12.38 -27.02 -0.10
N GLU A 321 13.55 -27.19 -0.71
CA GLU A 321 13.67 -27.16 -2.17
C GLU A 321 13.05 -28.43 -2.76
N ILE A 322 12.02 -28.27 -3.60
CA ILE A 322 11.25 -29.37 -4.18
C ILE A 322 11.63 -29.53 -5.66
N ASP A 323 12.22 -30.68 -6.00
CA ASP A 323 12.46 -31.11 -7.38
C ASP A 323 11.39 -32.14 -7.79
N ILE A 324 10.58 -31.82 -8.80
CA ILE A 324 9.56 -32.73 -9.35
C ILE A 324 10.19 -33.58 -10.46
N VAL A 325 10.06 -34.89 -10.34
CA VAL A 325 10.56 -35.88 -11.32
C VAL A 325 9.38 -36.67 -11.89
N GLN A 326 9.36 -36.84 -13.21
CA GLN A 326 8.34 -37.62 -13.91
C GLN A 326 8.77 -39.09 -14.02
N HIS A 327 7.84 -40.01 -13.76
CA HIS A 327 8.01 -41.44 -14.09
C HIS A 327 7.10 -41.83 -15.25
N GLU A 328 7.65 -42.49 -16.28
CA GLU A 328 6.86 -43.15 -17.32
C GLU A 328 6.31 -44.47 -16.75
N VAL A 329 5.00 -44.71 -16.88
CA VAL A 329 4.41 -46.00 -16.47
C VAL A 329 4.61 -47.01 -17.60
N GLU A 330 5.52 -47.96 -17.41
CA GLU A 330 5.64 -49.13 -18.30
C GLU A 330 4.37 -50.00 -18.18
N GLY A 331 3.34 -49.70 -18.99
CA GLY A 331 2.06 -50.37 -18.82
C GLY A 331 0.94 -49.99 -19.77
N LYS A 332 1.18 -49.91 -21.09
CA LYS A 332 0.10 -49.90 -22.11
C LYS A 332 0.52 -50.29 -23.55
N LYS A 333 1.18 -51.44 -23.70
CA LYS A 333 1.28 -52.17 -24.98
C LYS A 333 1.11 -53.68 -24.79
N ALA A 334 -0.10 -54.09 -24.44
CA ALA A 334 -0.51 -55.49 -24.43
C ALA A 334 -1.69 -55.66 -25.40
N ASP A 335 -1.37 -55.79 -26.70
CA ASP A 335 -2.09 -56.63 -27.67
C ASP A 335 -1.49 -56.49 -29.09
N ALA A 336 -0.49 -57.34 -29.41
CA ALA A 336 -0.20 -57.85 -30.77
C ALA A 336 1.06 -58.75 -30.80
N LYS A 337 0.88 -60.04 -30.47
CA LYS A 337 1.54 -61.23 -31.04
C LYS A 337 3.09 -61.36 -31.13
N THR A 338 3.55 -62.42 -30.44
CA THR A 338 4.65 -63.39 -30.75
C THR A 338 6.13 -62.98 -30.62
N GLU A 339 6.76 -63.62 -29.63
CA GLU A 339 8.06 -64.31 -29.63
C GLU A 339 9.17 -63.87 -30.62
N GLU A 340 10.25 -63.32 -30.06
CA GLU A 340 11.55 -64.01 -30.07
C GLU A 340 12.45 -63.53 -28.90
N LYS A 341 13.44 -64.33 -28.51
CA LYS A 341 14.33 -64.04 -27.37
C LYS A 341 15.50 -63.13 -27.76
N ALA A 342 15.78 -62.12 -26.93
CA ALA A 342 17.15 -61.66 -26.67
C ALA A 342 17.26 -61.15 -25.23
N GLU A 343 18.35 -61.49 -24.54
CA GLU A 343 18.69 -60.88 -23.25
C GLU A 343 19.37 -59.54 -23.51
N GLU A 344 18.81 -58.44 -23.02
CA GLU A 344 19.54 -57.18 -22.89
C GLU A 344 19.17 -56.48 -21.59
N LYS A 345 20.18 -56.02 -20.83
CA LYS A 345 19.98 -55.24 -19.62
C LYS A 345 19.61 -53.81 -20.00
N THR A 346 18.35 -53.43 -19.89
CA THR A 346 17.91 -52.05 -20.04
C THR A 346 18.13 -51.25 -18.76
N GLU A 347 18.93 -50.19 -18.84
CA GLU A 347 19.01 -49.15 -17.81
C GLU A 347 17.71 -48.32 -17.79
N GLU A 348 17.17 -48.05 -16.60
CA GLU A 348 16.06 -47.11 -16.41
C GLU A 348 16.43 -45.71 -16.95
N LYS A 349 15.78 -45.27 -18.03
CA LYS A 349 15.92 -43.91 -18.56
C LYS A 349 14.83 -42.99 -18.05
N ALA A 350 14.93 -42.59 -16.79
CA ALA A 350 14.14 -41.50 -16.23
C ALA A 350 14.43 -40.18 -16.98
N LYS A 351 13.48 -39.69 -17.78
CA LYS A 351 13.58 -38.37 -18.43
C LYS A 351 13.54 -37.27 -17.36
N THR A 352 14.70 -36.71 -17.07
CA THR A 352 14.84 -35.72 -15.98
C THR A 352 14.50 -34.31 -16.46
N VAL A 353 13.23 -33.90 -16.36
CA VAL A 353 12.83 -32.50 -16.52
C VAL A 353 12.98 -31.77 -15.17
N LYS A 354 14.17 -31.21 -14.90
CA LYS A 354 14.42 -30.48 -13.64
C LYS A 354 13.72 -29.12 -13.65
N VAL A 355 12.62 -29.00 -12.91
CA VAL A 355 12.01 -27.72 -12.56
C VAL A 355 12.24 -27.44 -11.08
N LYS A 356 13.28 -26.66 -10.77
CA LYS A 356 13.65 -26.25 -9.41
C LYS A 356 12.68 -25.20 -8.88
N GLY A 357 12.04 -25.48 -7.73
CA GLY A 357 11.37 -24.44 -6.95
C GLY A 357 12.39 -23.53 -6.26
N LYS A 358 12.52 -22.27 -6.70
CA LYS A 358 13.50 -21.33 -6.12
C LYS A 358 12.96 -20.65 -4.85
N GLY A 359 13.19 -21.28 -3.71
CA GLY A 359 13.04 -20.65 -2.39
C GLY A 359 14.36 -20.02 -1.92
N LYS A 360 14.49 -18.69 -2.00
CA LYS A 360 15.53 -17.96 -1.25
C LYS A 360 14.88 -17.43 0.03
N VAL A 361 15.40 -17.83 1.18
CA VAL A 361 14.97 -17.30 2.48
C VAL A 361 15.77 -16.03 2.75
N GLU A 362 15.09 -14.90 2.89
CA GLU A 362 15.65 -13.68 3.47
C GLU A 362 15.01 -13.52 4.86
N GLU A 363 15.76 -13.90 5.90
CA GLU A 363 15.53 -13.41 7.25
C GLU A 363 16.18 -12.03 7.38
N PRO A 364 15.57 -11.06 8.08
CA PRO A 364 16.19 -9.77 8.32
C PRO A 364 17.27 -9.89 9.40
N GLU A 365 18.52 -9.55 9.08
CA GLU A 365 19.54 -9.35 10.11
C GLU A 365 19.20 -8.14 11.01
N PRO A 366 19.49 -8.22 12.32
CA PRO A 366 19.21 -7.13 13.24
C PRO A 366 20.21 -5.98 13.03
N ALA A 367 19.71 -4.74 13.02
CA ALA A 367 20.57 -3.57 12.99
C ALA A 367 21.42 -3.49 14.27
N GLN A 368 22.74 -3.45 14.11
CA GLN A 368 23.67 -3.00 15.14
C GLN A 368 24.29 -1.67 14.71
N SER A 369 24.29 -0.74 15.66
CA SER A 369 24.99 0.54 15.62
C SER A 369 26.50 0.34 15.71
N ASP A 370 27.27 1.23 15.08
CA ASP A 370 28.49 1.77 15.69
C ASP A 370 28.86 3.14 15.10
N GLU A 371 29.54 3.96 15.92
CA GLU A 371 29.88 5.36 15.64
C GLU A 371 31.27 5.54 15.02
N ALA A 372 31.47 6.71 14.38
CA ALA A 372 32.77 7.36 14.07
C ALA A 372 33.71 6.64 13.06
N SER A 373 34.42 7.32 12.15
CA SER A 373 35.11 8.61 12.30
C SER A 373 35.58 9.23 10.97
N GLU A 374 36.03 10.49 11.08
CA GLU A 374 36.48 11.46 10.07
C GLU A 374 37.51 11.09 8.96
N LYS A 375 37.44 11.89 7.88
CA LYS A 375 38.52 12.71 7.22
C LYS A 375 39.20 12.27 5.89
N GLU A 376 39.28 13.29 5.01
CA GLU A 376 40.22 13.52 3.89
C GLU A 376 40.11 12.59 2.63
N LYS A 377 40.39 13.04 1.38
CA LYS A 377 40.92 14.33 0.85
C LYS A 377 40.49 14.56 -0.62
N LEU A 378 40.67 15.80 -1.11
CA LEU A 378 40.40 16.22 -2.50
C LEU A 378 41.25 15.48 -3.55
N LYS A 379 40.75 15.45 -4.80
CA LYS A 379 41.55 15.87 -5.97
C LYS A 379 40.69 16.39 -7.13
N GLU A 380 41.16 17.47 -7.75
CA GLU A 380 40.62 18.09 -8.97
C GLU A 380 41.23 17.44 -10.24
N GLU A 381 40.52 17.59 -11.38
CA GLU A 381 41.00 18.13 -12.68
C GLU A 381 39.87 17.88 -13.72
N ALA A 382 39.22 18.91 -14.26
CA ALA A 382 39.63 19.85 -15.32
C ALA A 382 39.16 19.38 -16.72
N VAL A 383 38.08 19.96 -17.26
CA VAL A 383 38.01 21.07 -18.25
C VAL A 383 38.06 20.62 -19.71
N ASP A 384 36.94 20.80 -20.42
CA ASP A 384 36.83 21.39 -21.79
C ASP A 384 35.34 21.80 -21.96
N SER A 385 34.96 23.09 -22.01
CA SER A 385 34.93 23.99 -23.19
C SER A 385 34.16 23.40 -24.39
N ALA A 386 33.34 24.09 -25.18
CA ALA A 386 32.66 25.40 -25.23
C ALA A 386 31.80 25.35 -26.55
N PRO A 387 30.91 26.31 -26.85
CA PRO A 387 29.79 26.08 -27.80
C PRO A 387 29.90 26.81 -29.15
N GLU A 388 29.07 26.40 -30.13
CA GLU A 388 28.54 27.20 -31.28
C GLU A 388 27.45 26.33 -31.97
N GLU A 389 26.18 26.74 -32.11
CA GLU A 389 25.54 27.71 -33.03
C GLU A 389 24.75 27.02 -34.18
N ALA A 390 23.56 27.56 -34.47
CA ALA A 390 22.75 27.32 -35.67
C ALA A 390 23.16 28.36 -36.75
N PRO A 391 22.66 28.41 -38.03
CA PRO A 391 21.30 28.07 -38.49
C PRO A 391 21.18 27.51 -39.93
N SER A 392 19.94 27.31 -40.43
CA SER A 392 19.42 27.94 -41.68
C SER A 392 18.05 27.37 -42.11
N THR A 393 17.37 28.08 -43.02
CA THR A 393 15.96 27.96 -43.44
C THR A 393 15.83 27.80 -44.96
N GLU A 394 14.73 27.18 -45.43
CA GLU A 394 13.97 27.42 -46.71
C GLU A 394 12.90 26.28 -46.80
N GLU A 395 11.58 26.45 -47.01
CA GLU A 395 10.78 27.11 -48.09
C GLU A 395 11.06 26.52 -49.50
N VAL A 396 10.12 26.21 -50.41
CA VAL A 396 8.64 26.30 -50.58
C VAL A 396 8.16 25.01 -51.33
N THR A 397 6.89 24.60 -51.44
CA THR A 397 5.89 25.01 -52.47
C THR A 397 4.49 24.43 -52.18
N ALA A 398 3.46 25.02 -52.80
CA ALA A 398 2.04 24.66 -52.66
C ALA A 398 1.42 24.20 -54.00
N GLU A 399 0.26 23.52 -53.93
CA GLU A 399 -0.89 23.48 -54.86
C GLU A 399 -1.72 22.20 -54.58
N SER A 400 -3.05 22.07 -54.76
CA SER A 400 -4.23 22.95 -54.82
C SER A 400 -5.41 22.10 -55.35
N ALA A 401 -6.62 22.19 -54.76
CA ALA A 401 -7.97 21.89 -55.31
C ALA A 401 -8.92 21.60 -54.11
N ASN A 402 -10.04 22.32 -53.90
CA ASN A 402 -11.34 22.25 -54.61
C ASN A 402 -11.95 20.82 -54.61
N GLU A 403 -13.25 20.53 -54.46
CA GLU A 403 -14.51 21.29 -54.24
C GLU A 403 -15.60 20.25 -53.80
N ASP A 404 -16.77 20.52 -53.21
CA ASP A 404 -17.46 21.78 -52.85
C ASP A 404 -18.46 21.58 -51.65
N LYS A 405 -19.34 22.58 -51.44
CA LYS A 405 -20.63 22.71 -50.69
C LYS A 405 -21.61 21.48 -50.78
N HIS A 406 -22.74 21.38 -50.06
CA HIS A 406 -23.77 22.39 -49.71
C HIS A 406 -24.76 21.93 -48.60
N GLU A 407 -25.42 22.92 -47.97
CA GLU A 407 -26.81 22.93 -47.43
C GLU A 407 -27.31 21.85 -46.44
N GLU A 408 -27.63 22.23 -45.19
CA GLU A 408 -28.94 22.73 -44.70
C GLU A 408 -29.99 21.63 -44.41
N GLN A 409 -30.51 21.61 -43.18
CA GLN A 409 -31.94 21.83 -42.95
C GLN A 409 -32.30 22.10 -41.48
N LYS A 410 -32.95 23.26 -41.27
CA LYS A 410 -33.98 23.62 -40.28
C LYS A 410 -33.85 23.21 -38.81
#